data_AF-A0FKD0-F1
#
_entry.id   AF-A0FKD0-F1
#
_cell.length_a   1.000
_cell.length_b   1.000
_cell.length_c   1.000
_cell.angle_alpha   90.00
_cell.angle_beta   90.00
_cell.angle_gamma   90.00
#
_symmetry.space_group_name_H-M   'P 1'
#
loop_
_entity.id
_entity.type
_entity.pdbx_description
1 polymer ?
#
loop_
_entity_poly.entity_id
_entity_poly.type
_entity_poly.pdbx_seq_one_letter_code
_entity_poly.pdbx_strand_id
1 'polypeptide(L)'
;RGLYCDYSGDRPRYAIGVCAQVVGEVEPWHSNCIAYTSPWSPCSTSCGLGISTRILNVNARCWPEQESRLCNLRPCDVDIHTLIKAGKKCLAVYQP
;
A
#
# COMPACT_ATOMS: atom_id res chain seq x y z
N ARG A 1 -8.90 23.44 -2.88
CA ARG A 1 -8.67 23.13 -1.43
C ARG A 1 -9.17 24.34 -0.66
N GLY A 2 -10.36 24.25 -0.07
CA GLY A 2 -10.98 25.37 0.66
C GLY A 2 -10.48 25.42 2.11
N LEU A 3 -10.38 26.62 2.66
CA LEU A 3 -10.25 26.86 4.10
C LEU A 3 -11.66 27.02 4.66
N TYR A 4 -11.96 26.41 5.82
CA TYR A 4 -13.18 26.68 6.56
C TYR A 4 -12.84 27.60 7.74
N CYS A 5 -13.61 28.68 7.91
CA CYS A 5 -13.42 29.62 9.00
C CYS A 5 -14.61 29.53 9.94
N ASP A 6 -14.34 29.21 11.21
CA ASP A 6 -15.36 29.18 12.27
C ASP A 6 -15.45 30.56 12.95
N TYR A 7 -16.63 31.17 12.86
CA TYR A 7 -16.95 32.48 13.47
C TYR A 7 -17.78 32.34 14.76
N SER A 8 -18.03 31.11 15.22
CA SER A 8 -18.93 30.83 16.36
C SER A 8 -18.41 31.42 17.67
N GLY A 9 -17.10 31.59 17.81
CA GLY A 9 -16.46 32.22 18.97
C GLY A 9 -16.69 33.73 19.09
N ASP A 10 -16.99 34.42 17.99
CA ASP A 10 -17.21 35.88 17.97
C ASP A 10 -18.71 36.25 17.98
N ARG A 11 -19.56 35.36 18.50
CA ARG A 11 -20.99 35.64 18.67
C ARG A 11 -21.19 36.83 19.63
N PRO A 12 -22.09 37.79 19.32
CA PRO A 12 -23.02 37.83 18.18
C PRO A 12 -22.50 38.65 16.97
N ARG A 13 -21.24 39.11 17.00
CA ARG A 13 -20.69 40.02 15.98
C ARG A 13 -20.31 39.30 14.69
N TYR A 14 -19.81 38.06 14.78
CA TYR A 14 -19.39 37.24 13.64
C TYR A 14 -18.39 37.94 12.71
N ALA A 15 -17.53 38.81 13.24
CA ALA A 15 -16.55 39.58 12.47
C ALA A 15 -15.18 38.88 12.41
N ILE A 16 -14.83 38.12 13.45
CA ILE A 16 -13.54 37.44 13.56
C ILE A 16 -13.76 35.93 13.64
N GLY A 17 -13.10 35.18 12.76
CA GLY A 17 -13.17 33.72 12.72
C GLY A 17 -11.79 33.09 12.65
N VAL A 18 -11.66 31.88 13.20
CA VAL A 18 -10.44 31.08 13.11
C VAL A 18 -10.53 30.22 11.85
N CYS A 19 -9.63 30.45 10.90
CA CYS A 19 -9.56 29.69 9.66
C CYS A 19 -8.65 28.48 9.82
N ALA A 20 -9.19 27.29 9.53
CA ALA A 20 -8.42 26.06 9.46
C ALA A 20 -8.43 25.53 8.02
N GLN A 21 -7.31 24.93 7.61
CA GLN A 21 -7.30 24.13 6.40
C GLN A 21 -8.23 22.96 6.65
N VAL A 22 -9.18 22.72 5.74
CA VAL A 22 -9.95 21.49 5.77
C VAL A 22 -8.95 20.38 5.43
N VAL A 23 -8.28 19.87 6.46
CA VAL A 23 -7.34 18.76 6.36
C VAL A 23 -8.23 17.58 6.07
N GLY A 24 -8.32 17.27 4.77
CA GLY A 24 -9.16 16.26 4.14
C GLY A 24 -9.88 15.40 5.16
N GLU A 25 -11.12 15.81 5.47
CA GLU A 25 -12.00 15.03 6.30
C GLU A 25 -12.04 13.64 5.68
N VAL A 26 -11.42 12.71 6.39
CA VAL A 26 -11.78 11.31 6.28
C VAL A 26 -13.26 11.32 6.63
N GLU A 27 -14.13 11.37 5.60
CA GLU A 27 -15.58 11.54 5.78
C GLU A 27 -16.05 10.67 6.94
N PRO A 28 -16.98 11.10 7.80
CA PRO A 28 -17.33 10.39 9.03
C PRO A 28 -17.66 8.89 8.87
N TRP A 29 -18.06 8.44 7.67
CA TRP A 29 -18.20 7.02 7.31
C TRP A 29 -16.90 6.21 7.43
N HIS A 30 -15.76 6.82 7.12
CA HIS A 30 -14.44 6.22 7.21
C HIS A 30 -13.91 6.14 8.65
N SER A 31 -14.58 6.77 9.63
CA SER A 31 -14.26 6.57 11.06
C SER A 31 -14.53 5.14 11.54
N ASN A 32 -15.36 4.38 10.81
CA ASN A 32 -15.61 2.95 11.02
C ASN A 32 -14.82 2.05 10.05
N CYS A 33 -13.61 2.44 9.68
CA CYS A 33 -12.75 1.63 8.81
C CYS A 33 -12.31 0.34 9.52
N ILE A 34 -12.82 -0.81 9.08
CA ILE A 34 -12.30 -2.11 9.50
C ILE A 34 -11.11 -2.44 8.59
N ALA A 35 -9.91 -2.33 9.15
CA ALA A 35 -8.69 -2.69 8.45
C ALA A 35 -8.73 -4.17 8.04
N TYR A 36 -8.59 -4.41 6.75
CA TYR A 36 -8.61 -5.71 6.11
C TYR A 36 -7.41 -5.84 5.19
N THR A 37 -6.79 -7.01 5.24
CA THR A 37 -5.70 -7.38 4.34
C THR A 37 -5.94 -8.82 3.94
N SER A 38 -6.17 -9.06 2.65
CA SER A 38 -6.29 -10.42 2.16
C SER A 38 -4.94 -11.13 2.20
N PRO A 39 -4.93 -12.46 2.29
CA PRO A 39 -3.76 -13.25 1.92
C PRO A 39 -3.33 -12.93 0.48
N TRP A 40 -2.08 -13.22 0.17
CA TRP A 40 -1.58 -13.18 -1.20
C TRP A 40 -2.22 -14.27 -2.04
N SER A 41 -2.53 -13.95 -3.29
CA SER A 41 -2.91 -14.92 -4.30
C SER A 41 -1.76 -15.93 -4.52
N PRO A 42 -2.07 -17.12 -5.03
CA PRO A 42 -1.05 -17.96 -5.66
C PRO A 42 -0.26 -17.16 -6.70
N CYS A 43 0.98 -17.57 -6.93
CA CYS A 43 1.82 -16.95 -7.95
C CYS A 43 1.20 -17.19 -9.34
N SER A 44 1.19 -16.17 -10.19
CA SER A 44 0.63 -16.25 -11.55
C SER A 44 1.29 -17.33 -12.41
N THR A 45 2.56 -17.64 -12.13
CA THR A 45 3.35 -18.67 -12.80
C THR A 45 3.94 -19.64 -11.78
N SER A 46 4.14 -20.89 -12.17
CA SER A 46 4.81 -21.91 -11.34
C SER A 46 6.33 -21.86 -11.42
N CYS A 47 6.87 -21.21 -12.45
CA CYS A 47 8.29 -20.99 -12.69
C CYS A 47 8.47 -19.64 -13.41
N GLY A 48 9.71 -19.18 -13.57
CA GLY A 48 10.00 -17.87 -14.14
C GLY A 48 9.60 -16.74 -13.20
N LEU A 49 9.62 -15.51 -13.73
CA LEU A 49 9.16 -14.30 -13.03
C LEU A 49 7.63 -14.28 -12.98
N GLY A 50 7.05 -14.35 -11.79
CA GLY A 50 5.61 -14.27 -11.57
C GLY A 50 5.18 -13.09 -10.70
N ILE A 51 3.86 -12.89 -10.61
CA ILE A 51 3.25 -11.86 -9.79
C ILE A 51 2.20 -12.52 -8.88
N SER A 52 2.19 -12.10 -7.62
CA SER A 52 1.11 -12.40 -6.68
C SER A 52 0.46 -11.09 -6.26
N THR A 53 -0.85 -11.11 -6.10
CA THR A 53 -1.64 -9.93 -5.76
C THR A 53 -2.38 -10.13 -4.44
N ARG A 54 -2.68 -9.05 -3.74
CA ARG A 54 -3.60 -9.04 -2.60
C ARG A 54 -4.43 -7.77 -2.62
N ILE A 55 -5.53 -7.79 -1.88
CA ILE A 55 -6.39 -6.61 -1.70
C ILE A 55 -6.26 -6.17 -0.24
N LEU A 56 -6.08 -4.86 -0.04
CA LEU A 56 -6.03 -4.23 1.28
C LEU A 56 -6.79 -2.91 1.26
N ASN A 57 -7.30 -2.48 2.41
CA ASN A 57 -7.97 -1.18 2.54
C ASN A 57 -7.28 -0.25 3.56
N VAL A 58 -5.99 -0.50 3.83
CA VAL A 58 -5.19 0.26 4.79
C VAL A 58 -4.65 1.55 4.13
N ASN A 59 -5.55 2.43 3.73
CA ASN A 59 -5.22 3.76 3.21
C ASN A 59 -6.08 4.85 3.87
N ALA A 60 -5.72 6.11 3.66
CA ALA A 60 -6.42 7.25 4.27
C ALA A 60 -7.91 7.34 3.89
N ARG A 61 -8.32 6.69 2.80
CA ARG A 61 -9.71 6.68 2.31
C ARG A 61 -10.45 5.37 2.66
N CYS A 62 -9.81 4.43 3.35
CA CYS A 62 -10.33 3.08 3.61
C CYS A 62 -10.89 2.35 2.37
N TRP A 63 -10.37 2.63 1.17
CA TRP A 63 -10.84 1.99 -0.05
C TRP A 63 -10.03 0.74 -0.39
N PRO A 64 -10.66 -0.33 -0.91
CA PRO A 64 -9.91 -1.49 -1.38
C PRO A 64 -8.95 -1.11 -2.50
N GLU A 65 -7.67 -1.39 -2.29
CA GLU A 65 -6.59 -1.23 -3.26
C GLU A 65 -5.92 -2.58 -3.51
N GLN A 66 -5.46 -2.79 -4.74
CA GLN A 66 -4.71 -3.98 -5.11
C GLN A 66 -3.21 -3.72 -4.96
N GLU A 67 -2.54 -4.55 -4.17
CA GLU A 67 -1.09 -4.59 -4.07
C GLU A 67 -0.55 -5.77 -4.89
N SER A 68 0.54 -5.55 -5.60
CA SER A 68 1.24 -6.56 -6.39
C SER A 68 2.68 -6.74 -5.90
N ARG A 69 3.15 -7.99 -5.87
CA ARG A 69 4.56 -8.30 -5.59
C ARG A 69 5.07 -9.35 -6.56
N LEU A 70 6.38 -9.31 -6.81
CA LEU A 70 7.08 -10.37 -7.52
C LEU A 70 7.07 -11.66 -6.68
N CYS A 71 6.80 -12.77 -7.34
CA CYS A 71 6.88 -14.13 -6.79
C CYS A 71 7.50 -15.03 -7.86
N ASN A 72 8.21 -16.08 -7.46
CA ASN A 72 9.01 -16.92 -8.35
C ASN A 72 10.02 -16.09 -9.17
N LEU A 73 11.31 -16.26 -8.89
CA LEU A 73 12.37 -15.50 -9.57
C LEU A 73 13.26 -16.38 -10.42
N ARG A 74 13.06 -17.71 -10.37
CA ARG A 74 13.93 -18.68 -11.03
C ARG A 74 13.44 -18.97 -12.45
N PRO A 75 14.32 -18.96 -13.46
CA PRO A 75 14.00 -19.37 -14.83
C PRO A 75 13.38 -20.77 -14.88
N CYS A 76 12.49 -21.01 -15.84
CA CYS A 76 11.85 -22.31 -16.06
C CYS A 76 12.79 -23.32 -16.74
N ASP A 77 13.44 -22.91 -17.83
CA ASP A 77 14.06 -23.85 -18.80
C ASP A 77 15.59 -23.75 -18.85
N VAL A 78 16.22 -23.28 -17.76
CA VAL A 78 17.67 -23.10 -17.71
C VAL A 78 18.25 -23.91 -16.57
N ASP A 79 19.14 -24.83 -16.90
CA ASP A 79 19.97 -25.49 -15.90
C ASP A 79 21.10 -24.55 -15.44
N ILE A 80 20.78 -23.74 -14.43
CA ILE A 80 21.72 -22.79 -13.84
C ILE A 80 22.87 -23.52 -13.12
N HIS A 81 22.75 -24.82 -12.84
CA HIS A 81 23.86 -25.58 -12.23
C HIS A 81 25.11 -25.58 -13.12
N THR A 82 24.94 -25.51 -14.44
CA THR A 82 26.05 -25.40 -15.40
C THR A 82 26.81 -24.06 -15.29
N LEU A 83 26.13 -23.00 -14.86
CA LEU A 83 26.68 -21.65 -14.70
C LEU A 83 27.31 -21.43 -13.31
N ILE A 84 26.95 -22.25 -12.33
CA ILE A 84 27.44 -22.14 -10.95
C ILE A 84 28.70 -22.99 -10.80
N LYS A 85 29.87 -22.33 -10.66
CA LYS A 85 31.13 -23.02 -10.37
C LYS A 85 31.03 -23.79 -9.06
N ALA A 86 31.49 -25.05 -9.06
CA ALA A 86 31.57 -25.90 -7.88
C ALA A 86 32.34 -25.20 -6.74
N GLY A 87 31.83 -25.30 -5.51
CA GLY A 87 32.44 -24.72 -4.31
C GLY A 87 31.98 -23.29 -3.95
N LYS A 88 31.05 -22.69 -4.71
CA LYS A 88 30.43 -21.41 -4.31
C LYS A 88 29.31 -21.65 -3.29
N LYS A 89 29.31 -20.89 -2.19
CA LYS A 89 28.27 -20.91 -1.16
C LYS A 89 27.27 -19.79 -1.46
N CYS A 90 26.00 -20.15 -1.65
CA CYS A 90 24.93 -19.19 -1.82
C CYS A 90 24.53 -18.60 -0.47
N LEU A 91 24.37 -17.28 -0.41
CA LEU A 91 23.79 -16.58 0.73
C LEU A 91 22.42 -16.08 0.30
N ALA A 92 21.38 -16.37 1.09
CA ALA A 92 20.02 -15.89 0.83
C ALA A 92 19.87 -14.44 1.30
N VAL A 93 20.62 -13.52 0.68
CA VAL A 93 20.63 -12.09 1.03
C VAL A 93 20.08 -11.29 -0.14
N TYR A 94 19.11 -10.43 0.15
CA TYR A 94 18.68 -9.38 -0.76
C TYR A 94 19.75 -8.28 -0.76
N GLN A 95 20.39 -8.02 -1.90
CA GLN A 95 21.31 -6.89 -2.07
C GLN A 95 20.58 -5.78 -2.86
N PRO A 96 20.49 -4.55 -2.31
CA PRO A 96 19.84 -3.40 -2.94
C PRO A 96 20.66 -2.80 -4.09
#